data_AF-A0A034VVR9-F1
#
_entry.id   AF-A0A034VVR9-F1
#
_cell.length_a   1.000
_cell.length_b   1.000
_cell.length_c   1.000
_cell.angle_alpha   90.00
_cell.angle_beta   90.00
_cell.angle_gamma   90.00
#
_symmetry.space_group_name_H-M   'P 1'
#
loop_
_entity.id
_entity.type
_entity.pdbx_description
1 polymer ?
#
loop_
_entity_poly.entity_id
_entity_poly.type
_entity_poly.pdbx_seq_one_letter_code
_entity_poly.pdbx_strand_id
1 'polypeptide(L)'
;QVAFKSLIERNKEAERQGNVPTPNSSIQLPFIIVNTHKSTKINCSVTNDKSEYIFKFDDQFEMHDDAQVLKRMGLLGGLDKGECSHEDIERAKNLVPPNFEKYIEAYGNGKGLACDSDDDTMSGYAELTNESSSHGYSRGNGRGCAKTGDDDDDDEDFNSDID
;
A
#
# COMPACT_ATOMS: atom_id res chain seq x y z
N GLN A 1 -4.38 8.35 3.38
CA GLN A 1 -4.91 9.73 3.33
C GLN A 1 -6.08 9.86 2.35
N VAL A 2 -5.95 9.37 1.11
CA VAL A 2 -7.01 9.42 0.09
C VAL A 2 -8.33 8.77 0.55
N ALA A 3 -8.28 7.53 1.07
CA ALA A 3 -9.49 6.82 1.52
C ALA A 3 -10.28 7.56 2.61
N PHE A 4 -9.58 8.14 3.59
CA PHE A 4 -10.21 8.89 4.67
C PHE A 4 -10.92 10.15 4.17
N LYS A 5 -10.28 10.93 3.29
CA LYS A 5 -10.92 12.12 2.73
C LYS A 5 -12.08 11.78 1.78
N SER A 6 -11.92 10.72 0.99
CA SER A 6 -12.99 10.19 0.13
C SER A 6 -14.20 9.74 0.96
N LEU A 7 -13.99 9.11 2.12
CA LEU A 7 -15.06 8.78 3.05
C LEU A 7 -15.82 10.03 3.51
N ILE A 8 -15.08 11.06 3.93
CA ILE A 8 -15.68 12.32 4.40
C ILE A 8 -16.52 12.97 3.31
N GLU A 9 -15.97 13.08 2.10
CA GLU A 9 -16.65 13.70 0.96
C GLU A 9 -17.93 12.95 0.61
N ARG A 10 -17.85 11.62 0.50
CA ARG A 10 -19.01 10.76 0.25
C ARG A 10 -20.09 10.91 1.33
N ASN A 11 -19.68 10.93 2.60
CA ASN A 11 -20.64 11.06 3.70
C ASN A 11 -21.28 12.46 3.73
N LYS A 12 -20.51 13.53 3.49
CA LYS A 12 -21.06 14.90 3.37
C LYS A 12 -22.06 15.04 2.24
N GLU A 13 -21.81 14.38 1.10
CA GLU A 13 -22.74 14.38 -0.02
C GLU A 13 -24.02 13.61 0.32
N ALA A 14 -23.91 12.46 0.99
CA ALA A 14 -25.07 11.72 1.48
C ALA A 14 -25.90 12.55 2.49
N GLU A 15 -25.26 13.27 3.40
CA GLU A 15 -25.93 14.17 4.35
C GLU A 15 -26.65 15.31 3.62
N ARG A 16 -26.05 15.88 2.58
CA ARG A 16 -26.68 16.91 1.72
C ARG A 16 -27.92 16.40 1.01
N GLN A 17 -27.94 15.11 0.67
CA GLN A 17 -29.08 14.42 0.09
C GLN A 17 -30.13 13.99 1.14
N GLY A 18 -29.91 14.32 2.42
CA GLY A 18 -30.83 14.01 3.52
C GLY A 18 -30.61 12.64 4.17
N ASN A 19 -29.60 11.88 3.73
CA ASN A 19 -29.26 10.59 4.31
C ASN A 19 -28.34 10.76 5.52
N VAL A 20 -28.90 11.22 6.64
CA VAL A 20 -28.17 11.34 7.90
C VAL A 20 -28.29 10.02 8.67
N PRO A 21 -27.20 9.28 8.91
CA PRO A 21 -27.25 8.03 9.65
C PRO A 21 -27.61 8.27 11.11
N THR A 22 -28.39 7.34 11.68
CA THR A 22 -28.64 7.31 13.13
C THR A 22 -27.38 6.90 13.88
N PRO A 23 -27.24 7.25 15.18
CA PRO A 23 -26.06 6.89 15.97
C PRO A 23 -25.71 5.39 15.96
N ASN A 24 -26.73 4.52 15.93
CA ASN A 24 -26.55 3.07 15.94
C ASN A 24 -26.33 2.45 14.55
N SER A 25 -26.46 3.24 13.48
CA SER A 25 -26.24 2.80 12.09
C SER A 25 -24.90 3.29 11.52
N SER A 26 -24.03 3.87 12.33
CA SER A 26 -22.73 4.38 11.93
C SER A 26 -21.65 3.97 12.92
N ILE A 27 -20.45 3.69 12.41
CA ILE A 27 -19.26 3.39 13.22
C ILE A 27 -18.27 4.52 12.98
N GLN A 28 -17.79 5.15 14.06
CA GLN A 28 -16.80 6.23 14.00
C GLN A 28 -15.38 5.66 14.02
N LEU A 29 -14.45 6.36 13.39
CA LEU A 29 -13.02 6.06 13.43
C LEU A 29 -12.40 6.57 14.75
N PRO A 30 -11.38 5.90 15.32
CA PRO A 30 -10.77 4.66 14.85
C PRO A 30 -11.55 3.42 15.32
N PHE A 31 -11.49 2.33 14.55
CA PHE A 31 -12.07 1.04 14.93
C PHE A 31 -11.24 -0.14 14.41
N ILE A 32 -11.53 -1.33 14.94
CA ILE A 32 -11.03 -2.61 14.44
C ILE A 32 -12.24 -3.53 14.26
N ILE A 33 -12.26 -4.29 13.18
CA ILE A 33 -13.27 -5.33 12.90
C ILE A 33 -12.65 -6.69 13.15
N VAL A 34 -13.37 -7.53 13.89
CA VAL A 34 -13.10 -8.97 13.97
C VAL A 34 -14.18 -9.68 13.17
N ASN A 35 -13.78 -10.36 12.10
CA ASN A 35 -14.66 -11.12 11.23
C ASN A 35 -14.47 -12.62 11.50
N THR A 36 -15.55 -13.39 11.51
CA THR A 36 -15.49 -14.85 11.62
C THR A 36 -16.71 -15.45 10.89
N HIS A 37 -16.71 -16.76 10.68
CA HIS A 37 -17.82 -17.43 10.03
C HIS A 37 -19.13 -17.29 10.86
N LYS A 38 -20.28 -17.27 10.18
CA LYS A 38 -21.58 -17.08 10.84
C LYS A 38 -21.95 -18.20 11.82
N SER A 39 -21.34 -19.38 11.68
CA SER A 39 -21.57 -20.52 12.57
C SER A 39 -20.63 -20.57 13.78
N THR A 40 -19.59 -19.72 13.83
CA THR A 40 -18.62 -19.69 14.93
C THR A 40 -19.31 -19.31 16.23
N LYS A 41 -19.08 -20.09 17.29
CA LYS A 41 -19.52 -19.74 18.64
C LYS A 41 -18.48 -18.85 19.30
N ILE A 42 -18.96 -17.71 19.78
CA ILE A 42 -18.11 -16.70 20.42
C ILE A 42 -18.50 -16.61 21.89
N ASN A 43 -17.56 -16.90 22.77
CA ASN A 43 -17.70 -16.63 24.20
C ASN A 43 -16.96 -15.34 24.54
N CYS A 44 -17.70 -14.34 25.03
CA CYS A 44 -17.16 -13.05 25.44
C CYS A 44 -17.25 -12.93 26.96
N SER A 45 -16.10 -12.64 27.59
CA SER A 45 -16.01 -12.28 29.00
C SER A 45 -15.50 -10.86 29.11
N VAL A 46 -16.20 -10.03 29.88
CA VAL A 46 -15.88 -8.62 30.08
C VAL A 46 -15.71 -8.37 31.57
N THR A 47 -14.65 -7.65 31.95
CA THR A 47 -14.48 -7.23 33.34
C THR A 47 -15.54 -6.21 33.73
N ASN A 48 -15.87 -6.12 35.02
CA ASN A 48 -16.92 -5.22 35.50
C ASN A 48 -16.63 -3.73 35.19
N ASP A 49 -15.36 -3.36 35.21
CA ASP A 49 -14.86 -2.02 34.90
C ASP A 49 -14.69 -1.78 33.38
N LYS A 50 -14.96 -2.79 32.54
CA LYS A 50 -14.86 -2.74 31.08
C LYS A 50 -13.47 -2.38 30.56
N SER A 51 -12.43 -2.65 31.34
CA SER A 51 -11.04 -2.43 30.94
C SER A 51 -10.50 -3.58 30.10
N GLU A 52 -11.03 -4.80 30.28
CA GLU A 52 -10.57 -6.00 29.59
C GLU A 52 -11.74 -6.78 28.98
N TYR A 53 -11.52 -7.21 27.74
CA TYR A 53 -12.45 -8.03 26.96
C TYR A 53 -11.70 -9.27 26.47
N ILE A 54 -12.19 -10.45 26.84
CA ILE A 54 -11.64 -11.73 26.43
C ILE A 54 -12.65 -12.41 25.52
N PHE A 55 -12.27 -12.59 24.25
CA PHE A 55 -13.07 -13.30 23.26
C PHE A 55 -12.45 -14.68 23.01
N LYS A 56 -13.27 -15.73 23.10
CA LYS A 56 -12.90 -17.09 22.72
C LYS A 56 -13.75 -17.51 21.53
N PHE A 57 -13.09 -17.81 20.42
CA PHE A 57 -13.70 -18.31 19.19
C PHE A 57 -13.44 -19.81 19.11
N ASP A 58 -14.41 -20.58 18.64
CA ASP A 58 -14.26 -22.01 18.37
C ASP A 58 -13.76 -22.33 16.95
N ASP A 59 -13.58 -21.29 16.13
CA ASP A 59 -13.05 -21.35 14.77
C ASP A 59 -12.16 -20.14 14.48
N GLN A 60 -11.57 -20.09 13.29
CA GLN A 60 -10.73 -19.01 12.82
C GLN A 60 -11.47 -17.67 12.75
N PHE A 61 -10.71 -16.60 12.93
CA PHE A 61 -11.17 -15.23 12.77
C PHE A 61 -10.12 -14.41 12.04
N GLU A 62 -10.57 -13.32 11.43
CA GLU A 62 -9.73 -12.31 10.80
C GLU A 62 -9.88 -10.99 11.52
N MET A 63 -8.79 -10.23 11.63
CA MET A 63 -8.82 -8.88 12.17
C MET A 63 -8.46 -7.88 11.07
N HIS A 64 -9.26 -6.84 10.94
CA HIS A 64 -9.07 -5.76 9.98
C HIS A 64 -9.07 -4.43 10.72
N ASP A 65 -8.03 -3.62 10.55
CA ASP A 65 -8.05 -2.23 11.00
C ASP A 65 -8.95 -1.38 10.09
N ASP A 66 -9.23 -0.16 10.53
CA ASP A 66 -10.04 0.77 9.75
C ASP A 66 -9.44 1.09 8.38
N ALA A 67 -8.13 1.25 8.25
CA ALA A 67 -7.46 1.56 6.99
C ALA A 67 -7.67 0.47 5.93
N GLN A 68 -7.54 -0.80 6.31
CA GLN A 68 -7.83 -1.94 5.44
C GLN A 68 -9.29 -2.00 5.04
N VAL A 69 -10.21 -1.71 5.97
CA VAL A 69 -11.65 -1.66 5.68
C VAL A 69 -11.95 -0.54 4.68
N LEU A 70 -11.42 0.67 4.88
CA LEU A 70 -11.62 1.78 3.95
C LEU A 70 -11.06 1.48 2.56
N LYS A 71 -9.92 0.78 2.48
CA LYS A 71 -9.37 0.28 1.20
C LYS A 71 -10.34 -0.70 0.52
N ARG A 72 -10.84 -1.70 1.24
CA ARG A 72 -11.82 -2.69 0.71
C ARG A 72 -13.15 -2.07 0.31
N MET A 73 -13.55 -0.93 0.91
CA MET A 73 -14.72 -0.16 0.50
C MET A 73 -14.56 0.55 -0.86
N GLY A 74 -13.40 0.44 -1.51
CA GLY A 74 -13.14 1.08 -2.80
C GLY A 74 -12.87 2.57 -2.72
N LEU A 75 -12.62 3.11 -1.52
CA LEU A 75 -12.39 4.55 -1.30
C LEU A 75 -11.02 5.04 -1.80
N LEU A 76 -10.22 4.14 -2.37
CA LEU A 76 -8.95 4.47 -3.01
C LEU A 76 -9.07 4.65 -4.53
N GLY A 77 -10.25 4.44 -5.12
CA GLY A 77 -10.46 4.67 -6.55
C GLY A 77 -9.55 3.83 -7.46
N GLY A 78 -9.06 2.68 -6.99
CA GLY A 78 -8.16 1.79 -7.72
C GLY A 78 -6.67 2.02 -7.49
N LEU A 79 -6.27 3.02 -6.67
CA LEU A 79 -4.86 3.35 -6.44
C LEU A 79 -4.05 2.22 -5.84
N ASP A 80 -4.72 1.33 -5.11
CA ASP A 80 -4.10 0.16 -4.48
C ASP A 80 -3.82 -1.00 -5.44
N LYS A 81 -4.46 -0.99 -6.62
CA LYS A 81 -4.33 -2.01 -7.66
C LYS A 81 -3.57 -1.50 -8.88
N GLY A 82 -3.39 -0.18 -9.00
CA GLY A 82 -2.86 0.45 -10.20
C GLY A 82 -3.85 0.47 -11.37
N GLU A 83 -5.14 0.38 -11.07
CA GLU A 83 -6.24 0.35 -12.03
C GLU A 83 -7.13 1.59 -11.86
N CYS A 84 -6.53 2.78 -11.79
CA CYS A 84 -7.30 4.02 -11.68
C CYS A 84 -7.72 4.55 -13.04
N SER A 85 -8.95 5.08 -13.12
CA SER A 85 -9.31 5.95 -14.25
C SER A 85 -8.59 7.31 -14.14
N HIS A 86 -8.44 8.01 -15.27
CA HIS A 86 -7.86 9.36 -15.28
C HIS A 86 -8.63 10.32 -14.35
N GLU A 87 -9.96 10.20 -14.28
CA GLU A 87 -10.80 10.99 -13.39
C GLU A 87 -10.54 10.68 -11.90
N ASP A 88 -10.31 9.41 -11.55
CA ASP A 88 -9.98 8.99 -10.19
C ASP A 88 -8.60 9.49 -9.75
N ILE A 89 -7.62 9.51 -10.66
CA ILE A 89 -6.27 10.05 -10.40
C ILE A 89 -6.36 11.55 -10.09
N GLU A 90 -7.07 12.31 -10.91
CA GLU A 90 -7.29 13.75 -10.70
C GLU A 90 -8.02 14.04 -9.39
N ARG A 91 -9.06 13.24 -9.06
CA ARG A 91 -9.71 13.35 -7.75
C ARG A 91 -8.73 13.06 -6.61
N ALA A 92 -7.95 12.00 -6.70
CA ALA A 92 -7.00 11.62 -5.67
C ALA A 92 -5.89 12.67 -5.45
N LYS A 93 -5.42 13.36 -6.50
CA LYS A 93 -4.48 14.49 -6.39
C LYS A 93 -5.04 15.61 -5.52
N ASN A 94 -6.29 16.00 -5.74
CA ASN A 94 -6.97 17.04 -4.95
C ASN A 94 -7.16 16.65 -3.47
N LEU A 95 -7.11 15.36 -3.16
CA LEU A 95 -7.23 14.85 -1.79
C LEU A 95 -5.87 14.84 -1.06
N VAL A 96 -4.75 14.96 -1.75
CA VAL A 96 -3.42 14.99 -1.13
C VAL A 96 -2.75 16.37 -1.26
N PRO A 97 -1.76 16.70 -0.43
CA PRO A 97 -0.97 17.91 -0.64
C PRO A 97 -0.19 17.85 -1.97
N PRO A 98 0.15 19.00 -2.60
CA PRO A 98 0.71 19.05 -3.96
C PRO A 98 2.01 18.25 -4.15
N ASN A 99 2.82 18.14 -3.10
CA ASN A 99 4.07 17.37 -3.11
C ASN A 99 3.85 15.85 -3.25
N PHE A 100 2.61 15.38 -3.07
CA PHE A 100 2.26 13.97 -3.20
C PHE A 100 1.62 13.58 -4.54
N GLU A 101 1.31 14.54 -5.41
CA GLU A 101 0.63 14.29 -6.68
C GLU A 101 1.39 13.31 -7.57
N LYS A 102 2.71 13.45 -7.66
CA LYS A 102 3.58 12.52 -8.41
C LYS A 102 3.45 11.07 -7.97
N TYR A 103 3.20 10.83 -6.68
CA TYR A 103 3.00 9.47 -6.18
C TYR A 103 1.62 8.95 -6.57
N ILE A 104 0.59 9.79 -6.54
CA ILE A 104 -0.76 9.41 -6.96
C ILE A 104 -0.77 8.97 -8.43
N GLU A 105 -0.05 9.68 -9.31
CA GLU A 105 0.08 9.28 -10.72
C GLU A 105 0.84 7.96 -10.89
N ALA A 106 1.96 7.78 -10.17
CA ALA A 106 2.74 6.55 -10.22
C ALA A 106 1.89 5.34 -9.75
N TYR A 107 1.26 5.46 -8.58
CA TYR A 107 0.40 4.40 -8.03
C TYR A 107 -0.84 4.17 -8.89
N GLY A 108 -1.47 5.21 -9.43
CA GLY A 108 -2.70 5.09 -10.23
C GLY A 108 -2.49 4.44 -11.60
N ASN A 109 -1.33 4.64 -12.21
CA ASN A 109 -0.98 4.07 -13.52
C ASN A 109 -0.40 2.64 -13.43
N GLY A 110 -0.33 2.05 -12.23
CA GLY A 110 0.32 0.75 -12.02
C GLY A 110 1.83 0.76 -12.25
N LYS A 111 2.41 1.93 -12.53
CA LYS A 111 3.85 2.18 -12.53
C LYS A 111 4.27 2.40 -11.08
N GLY A 112 4.21 1.35 -10.26
CA GLY A 112 4.85 1.37 -8.94
C GLY A 112 6.27 1.91 -9.11
N LEU A 113 6.69 2.83 -8.23
CA LEU A 113 7.90 3.67 -8.38
C LEU A 113 9.06 2.88 -9.00
N ALA A 114 9.13 2.86 -10.34
CA ALA A 114 10.37 2.68 -11.03
C ALA A 114 11.10 3.96 -10.65
N CYS A 115 12.05 3.84 -9.74
CA CYS A 115 13.10 4.82 -9.65
C CYS A 115 13.66 4.96 -11.07
N ASP A 116 13.22 5.98 -11.80
CA ASP A 116 13.96 6.46 -12.96
C ASP A 116 15.31 6.89 -12.40
N SER A 117 16.27 5.97 -12.44
CA SER A 117 17.68 6.29 -12.53
C SER A 117 17.92 6.88 -13.92
N ASP A 118 17.37 8.06 -14.18
CA ASP A 118 17.73 8.84 -15.36
C ASP A 118 18.49 10.07 -14.90
N ASP A 119 19.80 9.82 -14.79
CA ASP A 119 20.88 10.74 -15.10
C ASP A 119 20.63 11.40 -16.47
N ASP A 120 19.80 12.43 -16.52
CA ASP A 120 19.71 13.31 -17.69
C ASP A 120 20.56 14.57 -17.45
N THR A 121 21.86 14.35 -17.61
CA THR A 121 22.82 15.20 -18.34
C THR A 121 22.24 16.51 -18.92
N MET A 122 22.06 17.54 -18.09
CA MET A 122 21.83 18.90 -18.58
C MET A 122 23.15 19.51 -19.05
N SER A 123 23.46 19.25 -20.32
CA SER A 123 24.38 20.02 -21.15
C SER A 123 23.93 21.48 -21.18
N GLY A 124 24.77 22.40 -20.68
CA GLY A 124 24.60 23.82 -20.94
C GLY A 124 25.06 24.77 -19.84
N TYR A 125 26.37 24.94 -19.67
CA TYR A 125 26.92 26.26 -19.34
C TYR A 125 28.38 26.36 -19.77
N ALA A 126 28.74 27.59 -20.12
CA ALA A 126 29.88 27.98 -20.91
C ALA A 126 31.25 27.66 -20.31
N GLU A 127 32.12 27.25 -21.22
CA GLU A 127 33.56 27.45 -21.32
C GLU A 127 34.08 28.68 -20.52
N LEU A 128 34.82 28.41 -19.44
CA LEU A 128 35.96 29.23 -19.04
C LEU A 128 37.12 28.31 -18.69
N THR A 129 38.21 28.58 -19.39
CA THR A 129 39.53 27.94 -19.36
C THR A 129 40.08 27.77 -17.94
N ASN A 130 40.52 26.55 -17.59
CA ASN A 130 41.74 26.43 -16.80
C ASN A 130 42.47 25.12 -17.06
N GLU A 131 43.78 25.24 -17.16
CA GLU A 131 44.68 24.29 -17.76
C GLU A 131 45.23 23.31 -16.71
N SER A 132 45.56 22.10 -17.19
CA SER A 132 46.57 21.19 -16.64
C SER A 132 46.21 20.38 -15.38
N SER A 133 45.89 19.09 -15.55
CA SER A 133 46.93 18.05 -15.48
C SER A 133 46.39 16.66 -15.77
N SER A 134 47.24 15.92 -16.46
CA SER A 134 47.18 14.53 -16.88
C SER A 134 46.68 13.53 -15.83
N HIS A 135 45.91 12.53 -16.26
CA HIS A 135 46.31 11.10 -16.27
C HIS A 135 45.25 10.27 -17.02
N GLY A 136 45.72 9.40 -17.94
CA GLY A 136 44.91 8.38 -18.63
C GLY A 136 44.30 7.38 -17.63
N TYR A 137 43.40 6.45 -17.99
CA TYR A 137 43.47 5.55 -19.14
C TYR A 137 42.07 5.03 -19.54
N SER A 138 41.87 4.94 -20.86
CA SER A 138 40.99 4.10 -21.70
C SER A 138 39.81 3.30 -21.12
N ARG A 139 38.62 3.58 -21.67
CA ARG A 139 37.51 2.62 -21.85
C ARG A 139 37.91 1.58 -22.91
N GLY A 140 37.76 0.30 -22.58
CA GLY A 140 37.87 -0.83 -23.50
C GLY A 140 36.61 -1.68 -23.47
N ASN A 141 35.86 -1.67 -24.56
CA ASN A 141 34.74 -2.55 -24.86
C ASN A 141 35.29 -3.94 -25.21
N GLY A 142 34.80 -5.03 -24.59
CA GLY A 142 35.32 -6.38 -24.86
C GLY A 142 34.40 -7.50 -24.37
N ARG A 143 33.89 -8.28 -25.33
CA ARG A 143 33.04 -9.47 -25.23
C ARG A 143 33.67 -10.57 -24.34
N GLY A 144 32.85 -11.30 -23.59
CA GLY A 144 33.30 -12.52 -22.89
C GLY A 144 32.15 -13.34 -22.29
N CYS A 145 31.91 -14.50 -22.87
CA CYS A 145 30.95 -15.54 -22.48
C CYS A 145 31.48 -16.36 -21.30
N ALA A 146 30.65 -16.68 -20.30
CA ALA A 146 30.83 -17.86 -19.45
C ALA A 146 29.46 -18.35 -18.93
N LYS A 147 29.12 -19.58 -19.32
CA LYS A 147 28.04 -20.41 -18.77
C LYS A 147 28.59 -21.25 -17.62
N THR A 148 27.76 -21.47 -16.60
CA THR A 148 27.59 -22.67 -15.73
C THR A 148 26.21 -22.45 -15.08
N GLY A 149 25.13 -23.25 -15.25
CA GLY A 149 24.99 -24.71 -15.35
C GLY A 149 25.37 -25.34 -14.01
N ASP A 150 24.53 -26.02 -13.23
CA ASP A 150 23.20 -26.60 -13.39
C ASP A 150 22.54 -26.78 -12.00
N ASP A 151 21.25 -27.11 -12.04
CA ASP A 151 20.32 -27.51 -10.97
C ASP A 151 20.81 -28.71 -10.13
N ASP A 152 20.27 -28.87 -8.91
CA ASP A 152 19.75 -30.16 -8.41
C ASP A 152 18.92 -29.93 -7.12
N ASP A 153 17.67 -30.38 -7.21
CA ASP A 153 16.70 -30.55 -6.12
C ASP A 153 17.15 -31.67 -5.16
N ASP A 154 16.79 -31.57 -3.88
CA ASP A 154 16.54 -32.74 -3.03
C ASP A 154 15.60 -32.34 -1.87
N ASP A 155 14.37 -32.83 -1.97
CA ASP A 155 13.42 -33.01 -0.87
C ASP A 155 13.93 -34.10 0.10
N GLU A 156 13.47 -34.08 1.36
CA GLU A 156 12.91 -35.24 2.12
C GLU A 156 12.99 -35.03 3.65
N ASP A 157 11.78 -35.02 4.23
CA ASP A 157 11.31 -35.75 5.41
C ASP A 157 11.72 -35.43 6.88
N PHE A 158 10.65 -35.07 7.62
CA PHE A 158 10.16 -35.71 8.86
C PHE A 158 11.18 -36.32 9.82
N ASN A 159 11.23 -35.78 11.03
CA ASN A 159 11.16 -36.62 12.23
C ASN A 159 10.50 -35.88 13.39
N SER A 160 9.36 -36.43 13.81
CA SER A 160 8.83 -36.37 15.17
C SER A 160 9.64 -37.31 16.04
N ASP A 161 10.17 -36.84 17.17
CA ASP A 161 10.47 -37.73 18.29
C ASP A 161 9.82 -37.20 19.56
N ILE A 162 8.98 -38.09 20.09
CA ILE A 162 8.27 -38.06 21.34
C ILE A 162 8.93 -39.13 22.21
N ASP A 163 9.39 -38.73 23.38
CA ASP A 163 9.34 -39.46 24.67
C ASP A 163 9.95 -38.57 25.76
#